data_AF-A0A4R9VZW6-F1
#
_entry.id   AF-A0A4R9VZW6-F1
#
_cell.length_a   1.000
_cell.length_b   1.000
_cell.length_c   1.000
_cell.angle_alpha   90.00
_cell.angle_beta   90.00
_cell.angle_gamma   90.00
#
_symmetry.space_group_name_H-M   'P 1'
#
loop_
_entity.id
_entity.type
_entity.pdbx_description
1 polymer ?
#
loop_
_entity_poly.entity_id
_entity_poly.type
_entity_poly.pdbx_seq_one_letter_code
_entity_poly.pdbx_strand_id
1 'polypeptide(L)'
;MAIFVIDEINSFLHPAAVKTLLRILQTQYYQHQYIISTHAPEVIGFSNPSTIHLVKRAGYESSVERLNLDEVGKFREVAEHLGVSMADVFAAERVVWVEGPTEELCFPYLYQQLVGPLPKGTIITSVAATGDFNSNKRDPAIVYEVYRRLSAAAATLVVSVAFSFDTEKLTDEEKAKMMRDSGGLLHFLPRRHLECYLVDPAAIAAFIVSKDAAATEIVGAESVEAKLKEKAAERPYHISEWNEDITEPLWLTHVDAANLIADVCKTLSEHRVTFSKRNDSLFLLKHILAHNPGRLTPLRDYVQSLVAAVAAA
;
A
#
# COMPACT_ATOMS: atom_id res chain seq x y z
N MET A 1 -5.69 35.85 -15.74
CA MET A 1 -5.41 34.99 -14.59
C MET A 1 -5.79 35.76 -13.33
N ALA A 2 -6.64 35.18 -12.49
CA ALA A 2 -7.13 35.81 -11.25
C ALA A 2 -7.09 34.79 -10.11
N ILE A 3 -7.09 35.26 -8.88
CA ILE A 3 -7.09 34.43 -7.67
C ILE A 3 -8.47 34.52 -7.02
N PHE A 4 -9.09 33.37 -6.78
CA PHE A 4 -10.35 33.24 -6.07
C PHE A 4 -10.11 32.57 -4.73
N VAL A 5 -10.62 33.20 -3.67
CA VAL A 5 -10.63 32.61 -2.32
C VAL A 5 -12.07 32.28 -1.98
N ILE A 6 -12.34 31.01 -1.71
CA ILE A 6 -13.68 30.49 -1.43
C ILE A 6 -13.64 29.92 -0.02
N ASP A 7 -14.38 30.55 0.88
CA ASP A 7 -14.52 30.07 2.25
C ASP A 7 -15.71 29.10 2.33
N GLU A 8 -15.47 27.88 2.81
CA GLU A 8 -16.44 26.77 2.90
C GLU A 8 -17.27 26.55 1.64
N ILE A 9 -16.64 26.01 0.59
CA ILE A 9 -17.28 25.79 -0.72
C ILE A 9 -18.51 24.88 -0.67
N ASN A 10 -18.62 24.03 0.35
CA ASN A 10 -19.73 23.11 0.60
C ASN A 10 -20.90 23.74 1.39
N SER A 11 -20.77 25.00 1.83
CA SER A 11 -21.80 25.65 2.65
C SER A 11 -23.15 25.69 1.90
N PHE A 12 -24.17 25.08 2.50
CA PHE A 12 -25.55 24.95 1.97
C PHE A 12 -25.70 24.20 0.65
N LEU A 13 -24.68 23.48 0.18
CA LEU A 13 -24.74 22.70 -1.06
C LEU A 13 -24.85 21.20 -0.76
N HIS A 14 -25.74 20.52 -1.50
CA HIS A 14 -25.73 19.06 -1.54
C HIS A 14 -24.39 18.57 -2.13
N PRO A 15 -23.78 17.47 -1.64
CA PRO A 15 -22.46 17.00 -2.12
C PRO A 15 -22.35 16.87 -3.65
N ALA A 16 -23.41 16.41 -4.32
CA ALA A 16 -23.47 16.36 -5.78
C ALA A 16 -23.35 17.74 -6.48
N ALA A 17 -23.89 18.80 -5.86
CA ALA A 17 -23.77 20.16 -6.36
C ALA A 17 -22.35 20.71 -6.16
N VAL A 18 -21.71 20.37 -5.03
CA VAL A 18 -20.29 20.71 -4.78
C VAL A 18 -19.38 20.05 -5.80
N LYS A 19 -19.57 18.75 -6.08
CA LYS A 19 -18.83 18.02 -7.13
C LYS A 19 -19.01 18.68 -8.51
N THR A 20 -20.23 19.08 -8.83
CA THR A 20 -20.54 19.76 -10.10
C THR A 20 -19.86 21.12 -10.19
N LEU A 21 -19.89 21.90 -9.11
CA LEU A 21 -19.21 23.19 -9.03
C LEU A 21 -17.70 23.06 -9.21
N LEU A 22 -17.05 22.18 -8.44
CA LEU A 22 -15.62 21.91 -8.56
C LEU A 22 -15.25 21.50 -9.99
N ARG A 23 -16.05 20.65 -10.62
CA ARG A 23 -15.85 20.25 -12.01
C ARG A 23 -15.96 21.42 -12.98
N ILE A 24 -16.92 22.32 -12.79
CA ILE A 24 -17.03 23.55 -13.60
C ILE A 24 -15.78 24.41 -13.45
N LEU A 25 -15.30 24.64 -12.22
CA LEU A 25 -14.08 25.41 -11.96
C LEU A 25 -12.86 24.79 -12.64
N GLN A 26 -12.70 23.47 -12.54
CA GLN A 26 -11.57 22.74 -13.10
C GLN A 26 -11.59 22.59 -14.63
N THR A 27 -12.77 22.60 -15.27
CA THR A 27 -12.88 22.31 -16.70
C THR A 27 -13.17 23.54 -17.55
N GLN A 28 -13.99 24.46 -17.06
CA GLN A 28 -14.42 25.65 -17.82
C GLN A 28 -13.62 26.90 -17.41
N TYR A 29 -13.05 26.91 -16.20
CA TYR A 29 -12.36 28.08 -15.63
C TYR A 29 -10.95 27.75 -15.09
N TYR A 30 -10.30 26.75 -15.67
CA TYR A 30 -9.00 26.23 -15.22
C TYR A 30 -7.84 27.25 -15.23
N GLN A 31 -7.99 28.38 -15.93
CA GLN A 31 -6.98 29.44 -16.04
C GLN A 31 -6.82 30.32 -14.78
N HIS A 32 -7.59 30.05 -13.73
CA HIS A 32 -7.58 30.81 -12.47
C HIS A 32 -7.00 29.98 -11.32
N GLN A 33 -6.47 30.66 -10.30
CA GLN A 33 -6.04 30.01 -9.07
C GLN A 33 -7.18 30.03 -8.05
N TYR A 34 -7.43 28.88 -7.42
CA TYR A 34 -8.45 28.73 -6.40
C TYR A 34 -7.80 28.37 -5.07
N ILE A 35 -8.15 29.10 -4.02
CA ILE A 35 -7.84 28.78 -2.63
C ILE A 35 -9.17 28.49 -1.96
N ILE A 36 -9.37 27.24 -1.57
CA ILE A 36 -10.63 26.74 -1.04
C ILE A 36 -10.39 26.31 0.40
N SER A 37 -11.13 26.88 1.35
CA SER A 37 -11.25 26.29 2.68
C SER A 37 -12.40 25.28 2.66
N THR A 38 -12.22 24.18 3.38
CA THR A 38 -13.24 23.15 3.50
C THR A 38 -13.08 22.40 4.82
N HIS A 39 -14.19 22.15 5.51
CA HIS A 39 -14.27 21.10 6.53
C HIS A 39 -14.76 19.76 5.95
N ALA A 40 -15.28 19.77 4.71
CA ALA A 40 -15.74 18.60 3.98
C ALA A 40 -14.57 17.89 3.26
N PRO A 41 -14.24 16.64 3.62
CA PRO A 41 -13.13 15.90 3.03
C PRO A 41 -13.37 15.51 1.57
N GLU A 42 -14.61 15.28 1.17
CA GLU A 42 -14.97 15.01 -0.22
C GLU A 42 -14.57 16.15 -1.17
N VAL A 43 -14.52 17.39 -0.68
CA VAL A 43 -14.03 18.55 -1.44
C VAL A 43 -12.54 18.41 -1.72
N ILE A 44 -11.76 17.94 -0.75
CA ILE A 44 -10.31 17.73 -0.91
C ILE A 44 -10.08 16.75 -2.05
N GLY A 45 -10.82 15.64 -2.06
CA GLY A 45 -10.71 14.63 -3.09
C GLY A 45 -11.17 15.13 -4.46
N PHE A 46 -12.36 15.72 -4.56
CA PHE A 46 -12.91 16.17 -5.83
C PHE A 46 -12.12 17.33 -6.45
N SER A 47 -11.51 18.17 -5.62
CA SER A 47 -10.78 19.35 -6.09
C SER A 47 -9.42 19.03 -6.70
N ASN A 48 -8.90 17.80 -6.51
CA ASN A 48 -7.57 17.37 -6.97
C ASN A 48 -6.51 18.49 -6.82
N PRO A 49 -6.30 18.99 -5.58
CA PRO A 49 -5.59 20.23 -5.34
C PRO A 49 -4.10 20.08 -5.64
N SER A 50 -3.43 21.15 -6.06
CA SER A 50 -1.97 21.13 -6.23
C SER A 50 -1.22 21.17 -4.89
N THR A 51 -1.86 21.68 -3.84
CA THR A 51 -1.31 21.77 -2.47
C THR A 51 -2.44 21.70 -1.45
N ILE A 52 -2.19 21.05 -0.31
CA ILE A 52 -3.14 21.00 0.81
C ILE A 52 -2.49 21.59 2.05
N HIS A 53 -3.24 22.42 2.78
CA HIS A 53 -2.80 23.04 4.03
C HIS A 53 -3.78 22.63 5.13
N LEU A 54 -3.27 21.89 6.12
CA LEU A 54 -4.02 21.49 7.29
C LEU A 54 -3.86 22.55 8.37
N VAL A 55 -4.98 23.12 8.80
CA VAL A 55 -5.00 24.07 9.91
C VAL A 55 -5.40 23.32 11.17
N LYS A 56 -4.48 23.21 12.14
CA LYS A 56 -4.71 22.60 13.45
C LYS A 56 -4.91 23.70 14.49
N ARG A 57 -5.85 23.51 15.41
CA ARG A 57 -6.06 24.42 16.55
C ARG A 57 -5.66 23.71 17.86
N ALA A 58 -4.75 24.31 18.61
CA ALA A 58 -4.35 23.85 19.94
C ALA A 58 -4.63 24.97 20.95
N GLY A 59 -5.72 24.85 21.72
CA GLY A 59 -6.18 25.93 22.60
C GLY A 59 -6.55 27.18 21.81
N TYR A 60 -5.84 28.29 22.07
CA TYR A 60 -6.01 29.58 21.39
C TYR A 60 -5.03 29.80 20.23
N GLU A 61 -4.16 28.83 19.95
CA GLU A 61 -3.18 28.91 18.86
C GLU A 61 -3.62 28.08 17.65
N SER A 62 -3.33 28.58 16.46
CA SER A 62 -3.52 27.87 15.20
C SER A 62 -2.19 27.64 14.53
N SER A 63 -1.94 26.42 14.07
CA SER A 63 -0.77 26.05 13.27
C SER A 63 -1.22 25.61 11.89
N VAL A 64 -0.39 25.89 10.89
CA VAL A 64 -0.64 25.50 9.50
C VAL A 64 0.46 24.54 9.08
N GLU A 65 0.07 23.35 8.65
CA GLU A 65 0.96 22.33 8.12
C GLU A 65 0.64 22.10 6.64
N ARG A 66 1.64 22.18 5.77
CA ARG A 66 1.47 21.80 4.36
C ARG A 66 1.59 20.29 4.23
N LEU A 67 0.58 19.68 3.61
CA LEU A 67 0.54 18.26 3.30
C LEU A 67 1.02 18.03 1.87
N ASN A 68 1.91 17.06 1.70
CA ASN A 68 2.27 16.55 0.38
C ASN A 68 1.35 15.40 0.02
N LEU A 69 0.72 15.48 -1.16
CA LEU A 69 -0.16 14.43 -1.70
C LEU A 69 0.54 13.08 -1.87
N ASP A 70 1.87 13.09 -1.95
CA ASP A 70 2.70 11.88 -2.03
C ASP A 70 2.86 11.17 -0.67
N GLU A 71 2.43 11.80 0.44
CA GLU A 71 2.55 11.29 1.81
C GLU A 71 1.19 10.79 2.32
N VAL A 72 0.76 9.62 1.84
CA VAL A 72 -0.55 8.99 2.18
C VAL A 72 -0.77 8.89 3.71
N GLY A 73 0.29 8.70 4.49
CA GLY A 73 0.23 8.65 5.95
C GLY A 73 -0.29 9.94 6.60
N LYS A 74 -0.02 11.12 6.04
CA LYS A 74 -0.53 12.39 6.59
C LYS A 74 -2.01 12.62 6.27
N PHE A 75 -2.50 12.09 5.17
CA PHE A 75 -3.94 12.11 4.86
C PHE A 75 -4.74 11.26 5.81
N ARG A 76 -4.14 10.19 6.33
CA ARG A 76 -4.76 9.39 7.38
C ARG A 76 -4.95 10.17 8.68
N GLU A 77 -3.95 10.96 9.07
CA GLU A 77 -4.09 11.86 10.22
C GLU A 77 -5.19 12.91 10.01
N VAL A 78 -5.34 13.42 8.79
CA VAL A 78 -6.44 14.34 8.41
C VAL A 78 -7.79 13.64 8.48
N ALA A 79 -7.90 12.44 7.92
CA ALA A 79 -9.13 11.65 7.94
C ALA A 79 -9.57 11.35 9.37
N GLU A 80 -8.61 10.94 10.23
CA GLU A 80 -8.83 10.72 11.66
C GLU A 80 -9.25 12.01 12.39
N HIS A 81 -8.62 13.15 12.11
CA HIS A 81 -9.00 14.45 12.71
C HIS A 81 -10.39 14.94 12.28
N LEU A 82 -10.77 14.70 11.03
CA LEU A 82 -12.05 15.12 10.47
C LEU A 82 -13.17 14.09 10.72
N GLY A 83 -12.85 12.92 11.29
CA GLY A 83 -13.81 11.86 11.58
C GLY A 83 -14.40 11.19 10.33
N VAL A 84 -13.62 11.12 9.25
CA VAL A 84 -14.07 10.75 7.90
C VAL A 84 -13.23 9.61 7.33
N SER A 85 -13.70 8.97 6.26
CA SER A 85 -12.92 7.90 5.63
C SER A 85 -11.85 8.46 4.68
N MET A 86 -10.78 7.69 4.48
CA MET A 86 -9.75 8.01 3.48
C MET A 86 -10.32 8.07 2.06
N ALA A 87 -11.34 7.25 1.76
CA ALA A 87 -12.00 7.27 0.47
C ALA A 87 -12.68 8.63 0.21
N ASP A 88 -13.27 9.23 1.24
CA ASP A 88 -13.89 10.56 1.15
C ASP A 88 -12.82 11.63 0.92
N VAL A 89 -11.72 11.61 1.69
CA VAL A 89 -10.61 12.57 1.56
C VAL A 89 -10.00 12.57 0.17
N PHE A 90 -9.89 11.40 -0.47
CA PHE A 90 -9.34 11.27 -1.82
C PHE A 90 -10.41 11.31 -2.93
N ALA A 91 -11.70 11.46 -2.57
CA ALA A 91 -12.82 11.27 -3.48
C ALA A 91 -12.66 10.02 -4.35
N ALA A 92 -12.17 8.96 -3.72
CA ALA A 92 -11.89 7.71 -4.38
C ALA A 92 -13.21 7.11 -4.86
N GLU A 93 -13.31 6.90 -6.16
CA GLU A 93 -14.39 6.11 -6.76
C GLU A 93 -14.04 4.60 -6.67
N ARG A 94 -12.76 4.28 -6.43
CA ARG A 94 -12.21 2.93 -6.37
C ARG A 94 -11.18 2.80 -5.26
N VAL A 95 -11.32 1.81 -4.38
CA VAL A 95 -10.42 1.59 -3.25
C VAL A 95 -9.93 0.15 -3.24
N VAL A 96 -8.61 -0.04 -3.27
CA VAL A 96 -7.97 -1.32 -3.00
C VAL A 96 -7.44 -1.29 -1.56
N TRP A 97 -8.09 -2.02 -0.67
CA TRP A 97 -7.67 -2.21 0.70
C TRP A 97 -6.57 -3.28 0.76
N VAL A 98 -5.39 -2.90 1.26
CA VAL A 98 -4.27 -3.83 1.46
C VAL A 98 -4.03 -4.11 2.93
N GLU A 99 -3.34 -5.20 3.25
CA GLU A 99 -3.11 -5.63 4.64
C GLU A 99 -2.32 -4.61 5.47
N GLY A 100 -1.27 -4.03 4.88
CA GLY A 100 -0.28 -3.28 5.61
C GLY A 100 0.29 -2.07 4.86
N PRO A 101 1.04 -1.23 5.59
CA PRO A 101 1.67 -0.04 5.03
C PRO A 101 2.75 -0.37 3.99
N THR A 102 3.27 -1.60 3.98
CA THR A 102 4.28 -2.00 3.00
C THR A 102 3.67 -2.11 1.61
N GLU A 103 2.53 -2.79 1.47
CA GLU A 103 1.78 -2.94 0.22
C GLU A 103 1.22 -1.59 -0.25
N GLU A 104 0.77 -0.76 0.68
CA GLU A 104 0.27 0.60 0.42
C GLU A 104 1.31 1.47 -0.29
N LEU A 105 2.60 1.26 0.00
CA LEU A 105 3.70 1.93 -0.68
C LEU A 105 4.15 1.18 -1.94
N CYS A 106 4.28 -0.14 -1.85
CA CYS A 106 4.91 -0.97 -2.89
C CYS A 106 4.01 -1.16 -4.12
N PHE A 107 2.70 -1.36 -3.94
CA PHE A 107 1.79 -1.65 -5.05
C PHE A 107 1.61 -0.45 -5.99
N PRO A 108 1.31 0.77 -5.51
CA PRO A 108 1.23 1.94 -6.38
C PRO A 108 2.56 2.22 -7.09
N TYR A 109 3.68 2.09 -6.38
CA TYR A 109 5.00 2.29 -6.96
C TYR A 109 5.27 1.28 -8.09
N LEU A 110 5.04 0.00 -7.83
CA LEU A 110 5.20 -1.07 -8.82
C LEU A 110 4.31 -0.83 -10.06
N TYR A 111 3.03 -0.52 -9.84
CA TYR A 111 2.07 -0.27 -10.91
C TYR A 111 2.50 0.92 -11.78
N GLN A 112 2.91 2.02 -11.15
CA GLN A 112 3.41 3.21 -11.82
C GLN A 112 4.63 2.93 -12.70
N GLN A 113 5.55 2.07 -12.24
CA GLN A 113 6.78 1.76 -12.96
C GLN A 113 6.59 0.75 -14.10
N LEU A 114 5.72 -0.26 -13.92
CA LEU A 114 5.60 -1.38 -14.86
C LEU A 114 4.34 -1.37 -15.75
N VAL A 115 3.32 -0.60 -15.39
CA VAL A 115 2.03 -0.54 -16.10
C VAL A 115 1.73 0.88 -16.56
N GLY A 116 1.85 1.86 -15.66
CA GLY A 116 1.54 3.27 -15.91
C GLY A 116 0.77 3.90 -14.74
N PRO A 117 0.23 5.12 -14.91
CA PRO A 117 -0.52 5.77 -13.84
C PRO A 117 -1.75 4.96 -13.44
N LEU A 118 -2.05 4.93 -12.13
CA LEU A 118 -3.30 4.36 -11.64
C LEU A 118 -4.50 5.05 -12.33
N PRO A 119 -5.58 4.31 -12.63
CA PRO A 119 -6.81 4.92 -13.11
C PRO A 119 -7.29 6.02 -12.17
N LYS A 120 -7.84 7.10 -12.74
CA LYS A 120 -8.36 8.22 -11.94
C LYS A 120 -9.40 7.72 -10.93
N GLY A 121 -9.34 8.27 -9.72
CA GLY A 121 -10.22 7.89 -8.62
C GLY A 121 -9.87 6.56 -7.95
N THR A 122 -8.77 5.89 -8.34
CA THR A 122 -8.26 4.68 -7.67
C THR A 122 -7.23 5.04 -6.60
N ILE A 123 -7.47 4.58 -5.38
CA ILE A 123 -6.47 4.57 -4.30
C ILE A 123 -6.16 3.15 -3.85
N ILE A 124 -4.92 2.92 -3.43
CA ILE A 124 -4.53 1.70 -2.71
C ILE A 124 -4.13 2.16 -1.31
N THR A 125 -4.77 1.64 -0.28
CA THR A 125 -4.56 2.09 1.12
C THR A 125 -4.61 0.91 2.07
N SER A 126 -3.79 0.92 3.12
CA SER A 126 -3.84 -0.12 4.13
C SER A 126 -5.11 -0.04 4.96
N VAL A 127 -5.59 -1.19 5.41
CA VAL A 127 -6.59 -1.26 6.48
C VAL A 127 -5.99 -0.65 7.75
N ALA A 128 -6.72 0.27 8.39
CA ALA A 128 -6.26 0.86 9.62
C ALA A 128 -6.14 -0.19 10.72
N ALA A 129 -4.98 -0.15 11.40
CA ALA A 129 -4.76 -0.83 12.67
C ALA A 129 -5.58 -0.13 13.75
N THR A 130 -6.90 -0.33 13.74
CA THR A 130 -7.75 0.07 14.85
C THR A 130 -7.37 -0.82 16.03
N GLY A 131 -6.55 -0.28 16.93
CA GLY A 131 -6.06 -0.94 18.14
C GLY A 131 -7.16 -1.41 19.11
N ASP A 132 -8.44 -1.25 18.77
CA ASP A 132 -9.60 -1.60 19.57
C ASP A 132 -10.36 -2.87 19.13
N PHE A 133 -9.98 -3.54 18.02
CA PHE A 133 -10.53 -4.88 17.74
C PHE A 133 -9.74 -5.92 18.52
N ASN A 134 -10.19 -6.12 19.75
CA ASN A 134 -9.51 -6.88 20.78
C ASN A 134 -9.23 -8.35 20.37
N SER A 135 -7.98 -8.76 20.62
CA SER A 135 -7.39 -10.12 20.60
C SER A 135 -6.71 -10.63 19.30
N ASN A 136 -5.71 -11.48 19.56
CA ASN A 136 -4.55 -11.84 18.73
C ASN A 136 -4.87 -12.45 17.36
N LYS A 137 -4.15 -11.93 16.35
CA LYS A 137 -4.23 -12.18 14.90
C LYS A 137 -5.46 -11.58 14.23
N ARG A 138 -5.20 -10.66 13.30
CA ARG A 138 -6.19 -10.06 12.39
C ARG A 138 -6.76 -11.17 11.52
N ASP A 139 -7.90 -11.74 11.90
CA ASP A 139 -8.61 -12.65 11.01
C ASP A 139 -8.99 -11.86 9.74
N PRO A 140 -8.47 -12.24 8.55
CA PRO A 140 -8.73 -11.48 7.33
C PRO A 140 -10.24 -11.42 7.01
N ALA A 141 -11.04 -12.40 7.45
CA ALA A 141 -12.50 -12.38 7.28
C ALA A 141 -13.16 -11.25 8.09
N ILE A 142 -12.71 -11.04 9.33
CA ILE A 142 -13.26 -10.01 10.22
C ILE A 142 -12.87 -8.61 9.71
N VAL A 143 -11.59 -8.44 9.33
CA VAL A 143 -11.11 -7.18 8.77
C VAL A 143 -11.87 -6.84 7.49
N TYR A 144 -12.01 -7.80 6.57
CA TYR A 144 -12.82 -7.65 5.38
C TYR A 144 -14.25 -7.19 5.71
N GLU A 145 -14.94 -7.88 6.63
CA GLU A 145 -16.34 -7.57 6.95
C GLU A 145 -16.51 -6.17 7.55
N VAL A 146 -15.59 -5.73 8.42
CA VAL A 146 -15.60 -4.38 8.99
C VAL A 146 -15.45 -3.32 7.91
N TYR A 147 -14.39 -3.43 7.10
CA TYR A 147 -14.10 -2.42 6.08
C TYR A 147 -15.11 -2.44 4.93
N ARG A 148 -15.67 -3.60 4.61
CA ARG A 148 -16.79 -3.71 3.67
C ARG A 148 -18.02 -2.95 4.17
N ARG A 149 -18.39 -3.12 5.45
CA ARG A 149 -19.50 -2.37 6.06
C ARG A 149 -19.24 -0.87 6.10
N LEU A 150 -18.02 -0.46 6.45
CA LEU A 150 -17.62 0.95 6.45
C LEU A 150 -17.70 1.54 5.04
N SER A 151 -17.16 0.84 4.05
CA SER A 151 -17.20 1.26 2.65
C SER A 151 -18.65 1.35 2.13
N ALA A 152 -19.51 0.43 2.53
CA ALA A 152 -20.94 0.47 2.19
C ALA A 152 -21.71 1.59 2.91
N ALA A 153 -21.34 1.91 4.16
CA ALA A 153 -21.99 2.95 4.96
C ALA A 153 -21.54 4.37 4.58
N ALA A 154 -20.30 4.54 4.10
CA ALA A 154 -19.79 5.81 3.56
C ALA A 154 -20.39 6.18 2.20
N ALA A 155 -21.19 5.30 1.59
CA ALA A 155 -21.70 5.46 0.24
C ALA A 155 -22.83 6.51 0.13
N THR A 156 -22.44 7.79 0.03
CA THR A 156 -23.15 8.74 -0.84
C THR A 156 -22.58 8.73 -2.27
N LEU A 157 -21.41 8.12 -2.46
CA LEU A 157 -20.77 7.80 -3.73
C LEU A 157 -20.53 6.28 -3.76
N VAL A 158 -20.89 5.62 -4.86
CA VAL A 158 -20.62 4.19 -5.02
C VAL A 158 -19.11 4.02 -5.15
N VAL A 159 -18.47 3.48 -4.11
CA VAL A 159 -17.04 3.16 -4.13
C VAL A 159 -16.91 1.69 -4.53
N SER A 160 -16.30 1.43 -5.67
CA SER A 160 -15.87 0.08 -6.04
C SER A 160 -14.71 -0.33 -5.13
N VAL A 161 -14.79 -1.50 -4.49
CA VAL A 161 -13.79 -1.93 -3.50
C VAL A 161 -13.21 -3.30 -3.83
N ALA A 162 -11.93 -3.48 -3.56
CA ALA A 162 -11.28 -4.77 -3.52
C ALA A 162 -10.37 -4.87 -2.29
N PHE A 163 -10.13 -6.08 -1.82
CA PHE A 163 -9.28 -6.38 -0.67
C PHE A 163 -8.15 -7.30 -1.10
N SER A 164 -6.93 -7.03 -0.63
CA SER A 164 -5.73 -7.80 -0.93
C SER A 164 -4.97 -8.10 0.35
N PHE A 165 -4.93 -9.37 0.75
CA PHE A 165 -4.26 -9.80 1.97
C PHE A 165 -3.16 -10.84 1.71
N ASP A 166 -2.23 -10.96 2.66
CA ASP A 166 -1.25 -12.03 2.70
C ASP A 166 -1.97 -13.37 2.88
N THR A 167 -1.39 -14.45 2.35
CA THR A 167 -1.96 -15.79 2.60
C THR A 167 -1.56 -16.31 3.97
N GLU A 168 -0.41 -15.85 4.49
CA GLU A 168 0.19 -16.32 5.73
C GLU A 168 0.24 -17.86 5.84
N LYS A 169 -0.66 -18.48 6.62
CA LYS A 169 -0.74 -19.93 6.80
C LYS A 169 -2.07 -20.52 6.34
N LEU A 170 -2.88 -19.75 5.61
CA LEU A 170 -4.17 -20.17 5.11
C LEU A 170 -4.02 -21.26 4.04
N THR A 171 -4.86 -22.30 4.11
CA THR A 171 -4.90 -23.32 3.07
C THR A 171 -5.60 -22.80 1.82
N ASP A 172 -5.43 -23.50 0.69
CA ASP A 172 -6.12 -23.16 -0.55
C ASP A 172 -7.65 -23.25 -0.40
N GLU A 173 -8.16 -24.19 0.39
CA GLU A 173 -9.59 -24.30 0.69
C GLU A 173 -10.10 -23.11 1.51
N GLU A 174 -9.34 -22.67 2.51
CA GLU A 174 -9.69 -21.51 3.34
C GLU A 174 -9.73 -20.23 2.48
N LYS A 175 -8.67 -19.98 1.69
CA LYS A 175 -8.62 -18.85 0.76
C LYS A 175 -9.80 -18.90 -0.21
N ALA A 176 -10.03 -20.03 -0.87
CA ALA A 176 -11.11 -20.17 -1.84
C ALA A 176 -12.49 -19.97 -1.21
N LYS A 177 -12.70 -20.46 0.03
CA LYS A 177 -13.93 -20.21 0.78
C LYS A 177 -14.12 -18.72 1.06
N MET A 178 -13.11 -18.05 1.59
CA MET A 178 -13.18 -16.62 1.91
C MET A 178 -13.41 -15.75 0.67
N MET A 179 -12.75 -16.07 -0.45
CA MET A 179 -12.96 -15.39 -1.73
C MET A 179 -14.41 -15.56 -2.23
N ARG A 180 -14.98 -16.78 -2.14
CA ARG A 180 -16.39 -17.02 -2.48
C ARG A 180 -17.35 -16.27 -1.56
N ASP A 181 -17.13 -16.36 -0.25
CA ASP A 181 -17.97 -15.71 0.77
C ASP A 181 -17.94 -14.17 0.63
N SER A 182 -16.84 -13.62 0.10
CA SER A 182 -16.69 -12.19 -0.20
C SER A 182 -17.40 -11.72 -1.48
N GLY A 183 -17.98 -12.63 -2.28
CA GLY A 183 -18.53 -12.28 -3.59
C GLY A 183 -17.46 -11.85 -4.60
N GLY A 184 -16.20 -12.29 -4.42
CA GLY A 184 -15.07 -11.96 -5.28
C GLY A 184 -14.37 -10.63 -4.98
N LEU A 185 -14.76 -9.93 -3.91
CA LEU A 185 -14.12 -8.67 -3.48
C LEU A 185 -12.80 -8.90 -2.74
N LEU A 186 -12.64 -10.06 -2.10
CA LEU A 186 -11.42 -10.43 -1.39
C LEU A 186 -10.50 -11.23 -2.29
N HIS A 187 -9.24 -10.82 -2.31
CA HIS A 187 -8.14 -11.45 -3.04
C HIS A 187 -6.99 -11.73 -2.08
N PHE A 188 -6.22 -12.77 -2.39
CA PHE A 188 -5.00 -13.11 -1.69
C PHE A 188 -3.81 -13.03 -2.62
N LEU A 189 -2.64 -12.68 -2.07
CA LEU A 189 -1.40 -12.76 -2.82
C LEU A 189 -1.15 -14.20 -3.31
N PRO A 190 -0.62 -14.38 -4.53
CA PRO A 190 -0.22 -15.70 -5.01
C PRO A 190 0.92 -16.34 -4.21
N ARG A 191 1.66 -15.55 -3.44
CA ARG A 191 2.75 -15.97 -2.55
C ARG A 191 2.42 -15.60 -1.11
N ARG A 192 3.17 -16.14 -0.15
CA ARG A 192 2.83 -16.05 1.27
C ARG A 192 2.55 -14.63 1.77
N HIS A 193 3.44 -13.71 1.43
CA HIS A 193 3.36 -12.28 1.69
C HIS A 193 4.27 -11.56 0.68
N LEU A 194 4.29 -10.23 0.69
CA LEU A 194 5.03 -9.42 -0.29
C LEU A 194 6.53 -9.76 -0.40
N GLU A 195 7.21 -10.04 0.72
CA GLU A 195 8.65 -10.30 0.71
C GLU A 195 9.02 -11.56 -0.07
N CYS A 196 8.08 -12.49 -0.32
CA CYS A 196 8.32 -13.63 -1.19
C CYS A 196 8.55 -13.23 -2.65
N TYR A 197 8.24 -12.00 -3.05
CA TYR A 197 8.61 -11.43 -4.35
C TYR A 197 9.97 -10.73 -4.34
N LEU A 198 10.56 -10.55 -3.17
CA LEU A 198 11.76 -9.75 -2.93
C LEU A 198 13.00 -10.59 -2.61
N VAL A 199 12.89 -11.92 -2.68
CA VAL A 199 14.03 -12.85 -2.53
C VAL A 199 14.94 -12.75 -3.76
N ASP A 200 15.82 -11.77 -3.74
CA ASP A 200 16.78 -11.47 -4.80
C ASP A 200 18.19 -11.24 -4.24
N PRO A 201 19.17 -12.10 -4.58
CA PRO A 201 20.50 -12.01 -3.99
C PRO A 201 21.20 -10.66 -4.24
N ALA A 202 21.03 -10.08 -5.43
CA ALA A 202 21.65 -8.81 -5.79
C ALA A 202 21.00 -7.65 -5.01
N ALA A 203 19.67 -7.62 -4.90
CA ALA A 203 18.98 -6.59 -4.12
C ALA A 203 19.31 -6.66 -2.62
N ILE A 204 19.38 -7.86 -2.05
CA ILE A 204 19.71 -8.07 -0.64
C ILE A 204 21.18 -7.70 -0.37
N ALA A 205 22.11 -8.05 -1.27
CA ALA A 205 23.51 -7.62 -1.17
C ALA A 205 23.62 -6.08 -1.17
N ALA A 206 22.97 -5.42 -2.13
CA ALA A 206 22.94 -3.96 -2.20
C ALA A 206 22.31 -3.32 -0.95
N PHE A 207 21.29 -3.95 -0.38
CA PHE A 207 20.67 -3.50 0.87
C PHE A 207 21.66 -3.56 2.03
N ILE A 208 22.36 -4.68 2.22
CA ILE A 208 23.36 -4.84 3.29
C ILE A 208 24.45 -3.77 3.14
N VAL A 209 25.01 -3.63 1.94
CA VAL A 209 26.06 -2.62 1.65
C VAL A 209 25.56 -1.20 1.93
N SER A 210 24.31 -0.89 1.59
CA SER A 210 23.74 0.45 1.84
C SER A 210 23.56 0.78 3.32
N LYS A 211 23.40 -0.24 4.17
CA LYS A 211 23.15 -0.09 5.62
C LYS A 211 24.42 -0.26 6.45
N ASP A 212 25.46 -0.91 5.92
CA ASP A 212 26.73 -1.19 6.60
C ASP A 212 27.91 -0.50 5.90
N ALA A 213 27.87 0.84 5.84
CA ALA A 213 28.88 1.63 5.15
C ALA A 213 30.30 1.53 5.76
N ALA A 214 30.42 0.98 6.98
CA ALA A 214 31.69 0.79 7.69
C ALA A 214 32.33 -0.60 7.42
N ALA A 215 31.65 -1.49 6.70
CA ALA A 215 32.18 -2.81 6.38
C ALA A 215 33.41 -2.71 5.47
N THR A 216 34.47 -3.42 5.85
CA THR A 216 35.69 -3.58 5.04
C THR A 216 35.53 -4.58 3.90
N GLU A 217 34.60 -5.54 4.04
CA GLU A 217 34.27 -6.54 3.03
C GLU A 217 32.89 -6.27 2.43
N ILE A 218 32.82 -6.25 1.10
CA ILE A 218 31.58 -6.06 0.38
C ILE A 218 30.86 -7.40 0.26
N VAL A 219 29.65 -7.47 0.80
CA VAL A 219 28.78 -8.64 0.64
C VAL A 219 28.32 -8.73 -0.82
N GLY A 220 28.74 -9.79 -1.52
CA GLY A 220 28.38 -10.05 -2.91
C GLY A 220 27.08 -10.87 -3.06
N ALA A 221 26.46 -10.79 -4.25
CA ALA A 221 25.24 -11.53 -4.56
C ALA A 221 25.41 -13.06 -4.44
N GLU A 222 26.56 -13.61 -4.82
CA GLU A 222 26.86 -15.04 -4.69
C GLU A 222 26.88 -15.50 -3.23
N SER A 223 27.47 -14.71 -2.33
CA SER A 223 27.47 -14.99 -0.89
C SER A 223 26.08 -14.94 -0.30
N VAL A 224 25.24 -14.00 -0.75
CA VAL A 224 23.83 -13.91 -0.36
C VAL A 224 23.05 -15.11 -0.86
N GLU A 225 23.22 -15.52 -2.12
CA GLU A 225 22.54 -16.68 -2.68
C GLU A 225 22.90 -17.96 -1.93
N ALA A 226 24.20 -18.18 -1.66
CA ALA A 226 24.66 -19.32 -0.88
C ALA A 226 24.03 -19.32 0.53
N LYS A 227 23.98 -18.16 1.19
CA LYS A 227 23.38 -18.05 2.53
C LYS A 227 21.86 -18.22 2.52
N LEU A 228 21.17 -17.75 1.49
CA LEU A 228 19.74 -17.99 1.30
C LEU A 228 19.46 -19.49 1.15
N LYS A 229 20.22 -20.20 0.32
CA LYS A 229 20.06 -21.66 0.13
C LYS A 229 20.32 -22.44 1.42
N GLU A 230 21.40 -22.08 2.13
CA GLU A 230 21.73 -22.66 3.44
C GLU A 230 20.58 -22.49 4.43
N LYS A 231 20.08 -21.24 4.59
CA LYS A 231 18.99 -20.96 5.54
C LYS A 231 17.66 -21.57 5.10
N ALA A 232 17.37 -21.60 3.80
CA ALA A 232 16.16 -22.21 3.25
C ALA A 232 16.10 -23.73 3.51
N ALA A 233 17.25 -24.40 3.60
CA ALA A 233 17.34 -25.82 3.95
C ALA A 233 17.13 -26.10 5.46
N GLU A 234 17.11 -25.08 6.31
CA GLU A 234 16.94 -25.20 7.76
C GLU A 234 15.52 -24.85 8.21
N ARG A 235 15.07 -25.40 9.35
CA ARG A 235 13.83 -24.91 10.00
C ARG A 235 14.05 -23.48 10.51
N PRO A 236 13.05 -22.57 10.42
CA PRO A 236 11.66 -22.81 10.02
C PRO A 236 11.36 -22.64 8.51
N TYR A 237 12.38 -22.45 7.66
CA TYR A 237 12.21 -22.09 6.24
C TYR A 237 12.08 -23.30 5.30
N HIS A 238 12.55 -24.46 5.74
CA HIS A 238 12.50 -25.71 4.99
C HIS A 238 11.07 -26.22 4.77
N ILE A 239 10.76 -26.59 3.53
CA ILE A 239 9.56 -27.37 3.13
C ILE A 239 9.99 -28.65 2.40
N SER A 240 9.12 -29.65 2.31
CA SER A 240 9.41 -30.94 1.66
C SER A 240 9.81 -30.82 0.19
N GLU A 241 9.30 -29.81 -0.50
CA GLU A 241 9.46 -29.54 -1.91
C GLU A 241 10.69 -28.69 -2.22
N TRP A 242 11.47 -28.32 -1.20
CA TRP A 242 12.71 -27.56 -1.37
C TRP A 242 13.72 -28.35 -2.22
N ASN A 243 14.21 -27.72 -3.29
CA ASN A 243 15.07 -28.32 -4.30
C ASN A 243 16.38 -27.54 -4.51
N GLU A 244 16.81 -26.76 -3.51
CA GLU A 244 17.99 -25.88 -3.57
C GLU A 244 17.87 -24.68 -4.54
N ASP A 245 16.66 -24.40 -5.05
CA ASP A 245 16.38 -23.27 -5.93
C ASP A 245 15.53 -22.19 -5.23
N ILE A 246 16.15 -21.04 -4.92
CA ILE A 246 15.49 -19.88 -4.30
C ILE A 246 14.50 -19.17 -5.24
N THR A 247 14.38 -19.63 -6.49
CA THR A 247 13.43 -19.11 -7.47
C THR A 247 12.23 -20.04 -7.66
N GLU A 248 12.24 -21.20 -7.00
CA GLU A 248 11.20 -22.22 -7.14
C GLU A 248 9.84 -21.67 -6.69
N PRO A 249 8.81 -21.66 -7.58
CA PRO A 249 7.54 -21.02 -7.29
C PRO A 249 6.79 -21.57 -6.07
N LEU A 250 6.78 -22.89 -5.86
CA LEU A 250 6.05 -23.53 -4.76
C LEU A 250 6.68 -23.22 -3.39
N TRP A 251 8.00 -23.13 -3.31
CA TRP A 251 8.72 -22.69 -2.13
C TRP A 251 8.37 -21.26 -1.77
N LEU A 252 8.34 -20.38 -2.79
CA LEU A 252 7.99 -18.98 -2.62
C LEU A 252 6.53 -18.76 -2.16
N THR A 253 5.63 -19.74 -2.34
CA THR A 253 4.27 -19.66 -1.78
C THR A 253 4.18 -20.02 -0.31
N HIS A 254 5.20 -20.65 0.29
CA HIS A 254 5.17 -21.15 1.67
C HIS A 254 6.19 -20.48 2.60
N VAL A 255 7.36 -20.10 2.08
CA VAL A 255 8.46 -19.59 2.90
C VAL A 255 8.12 -18.28 3.60
N ASP A 256 8.58 -18.11 4.83
CA ASP A 256 8.58 -16.82 5.52
C ASP A 256 9.73 -15.94 5.01
N ALA A 257 9.59 -15.39 3.81
CA ALA A 257 10.67 -14.64 3.18
C ALA A 257 11.10 -13.40 3.98
N ALA A 258 10.22 -12.82 4.80
CA ALA A 258 10.52 -11.64 5.59
C ALA A 258 11.55 -11.97 6.68
N ASN A 259 11.31 -13.06 7.41
CA ASN A 259 12.26 -13.55 8.42
C ASN A 259 13.52 -14.13 7.77
N LEU A 260 13.40 -14.84 6.65
CA LEU A 260 14.56 -15.37 5.91
C LEU A 260 15.52 -14.25 5.49
N ILE A 261 15.01 -13.19 4.85
CA ILE A 261 15.80 -12.04 4.43
C ILE A 261 16.44 -11.38 5.67
N ALA A 262 15.69 -11.22 6.75
CA ALA A 262 16.22 -10.65 7.99
C ALA A 262 17.36 -11.47 8.59
N ASP A 263 17.27 -12.80 8.58
CA ASP A 263 18.30 -13.69 9.11
C ASP A 263 19.54 -13.71 8.20
N VAL A 264 19.37 -13.68 6.87
CA VAL A 264 20.48 -13.57 5.93
C VAL A 264 21.22 -12.25 6.12
N CYS A 265 20.51 -11.12 6.19
CA CYS A 265 21.11 -9.80 6.45
C CYS A 265 21.89 -9.80 7.77
N LYS A 266 21.28 -10.28 8.86
CA LYS A 266 21.96 -10.37 10.16
C LYS A 266 23.22 -11.24 10.09
N THR A 267 23.11 -12.42 9.47
CA THR A 267 24.23 -13.38 9.44
C THR A 267 25.42 -12.82 8.64
N LEU A 268 25.18 -12.28 7.45
CA LEU A 268 26.25 -11.79 6.58
C LEU A 268 26.87 -10.47 7.05
N SER A 269 26.13 -9.70 7.83
CA SER A 269 26.61 -8.43 8.43
C SER A 269 27.10 -8.58 9.87
N GLU A 270 27.20 -9.80 10.41
CA GLU A 270 27.51 -10.04 11.83
C GLU A 270 26.63 -9.19 12.78
N HIS A 271 25.33 -9.16 12.51
CA HIS A 271 24.29 -8.43 13.24
C HIS A 271 24.32 -6.90 13.12
N ARG A 272 25.17 -6.31 12.26
CA ARG A 272 25.20 -4.86 12.04
C ARG A 272 23.99 -4.36 11.25
N VAL A 273 23.45 -5.18 10.34
CA VAL A 273 22.28 -4.86 9.52
C VAL A 273 21.07 -5.64 9.99
N THR A 274 19.95 -4.93 10.12
CA THR A 274 18.63 -5.52 10.36
C THR A 274 17.69 -5.15 9.23
N PHE A 275 16.86 -6.11 8.81
CA PHE A 275 15.81 -5.89 7.82
C PHE A 275 14.46 -5.84 8.52
N SER A 276 13.65 -4.84 8.17
CA SER A 276 12.26 -4.72 8.59
C SER A 276 11.34 -4.68 7.38
N LYS A 277 10.38 -5.61 7.30
CA LYS A 277 9.40 -5.64 6.20
C LYS A 277 8.62 -4.34 6.02
N ARG A 278 8.43 -3.57 7.10
CA ARG A 278 7.72 -2.29 7.08
C ARG A 278 8.55 -1.17 6.42
N ASN A 279 9.85 -1.15 6.65
CA ASN A 279 10.69 0.00 6.33
C ASN A 279 11.61 -0.25 5.13
N ASP A 280 11.97 -1.51 4.87
CA ASP A 280 13.06 -1.87 3.98
C ASP A 280 12.60 -2.62 2.72
N SER A 281 11.39 -3.18 2.68
CA SER A 281 10.86 -3.90 1.49
C SER A 281 10.81 -3.02 0.23
N LEU A 282 10.51 -1.72 0.38
CA LEU A 282 10.52 -0.77 -0.75
C LEU A 282 11.91 -0.62 -1.37
N PHE A 283 12.98 -0.71 -0.58
CA PHE A 283 14.35 -0.66 -1.09
C PHE A 283 14.62 -1.84 -2.02
N LEU A 284 14.29 -3.06 -1.57
CA LEU A 284 14.48 -4.27 -2.36
C LEU A 284 13.66 -4.23 -3.65
N LEU A 285 12.39 -3.83 -3.55
CA LEU A 285 11.51 -3.68 -4.71
C LEU A 285 12.11 -2.71 -5.76
N LYS A 286 12.57 -1.53 -5.32
CA LYS A 286 13.21 -0.54 -6.19
C LYS A 286 14.47 -1.07 -6.86
N HIS A 287 15.31 -1.78 -6.10
CA HIS A 287 16.53 -2.36 -6.62
C HIS A 287 16.23 -3.43 -7.69
N ILE A 288 15.26 -4.31 -7.44
CA ILE A 288 14.84 -5.33 -8.40
C ILE A 288 14.25 -4.68 -9.66
N LEU A 289 13.42 -3.63 -9.51
CA LEU A 289 12.87 -2.90 -10.67
C LEU A 289 13.95 -2.29 -11.56
N ALA A 290 15.01 -1.76 -10.96
CA ALA A 290 16.09 -1.12 -11.72
C ALA A 290 16.99 -2.12 -12.47
N HIS A 291 17.18 -3.34 -11.94
CA HIS A 291 18.18 -4.28 -12.46
C HIS A 291 17.58 -5.54 -13.09
N ASN A 292 16.43 -6.01 -12.60
CA ASN A 292 15.77 -7.20 -13.09
C ASN A 292 14.23 -7.12 -12.92
N PRO A 293 13.56 -6.19 -13.62
CA PRO A 293 12.12 -5.97 -13.48
C PRO A 293 11.29 -7.21 -13.86
N GLY A 294 11.85 -8.11 -14.69
CA GLY A 294 11.22 -9.37 -15.08
C GLY A 294 10.82 -10.25 -13.90
N ARG A 295 11.60 -10.25 -12.79
CA ARG A 295 11.27 -11.04 -11.59
C ARG A 295 10.00 -10.59 -10.88
N LEU A 296 9.59 -9.33 -11.07
CA LEU A 296 8.38 -8.78 -10.46
C LEU A 296 7.14 -8.96 -11.33
N THR A 297 7.25 -9.63 -12.47
CA THR A 297 6.11 -9.95 -13.35
C THR A 297 4.93 -10.59 -12.59
N PRO A 298 5.14 -11.62 -11.74
CA PRO A 298 4.02 -12.21 -11.01
C PRO A 298 3.32 -11.23 -10.05
N LEU A 299 4.09 -10.34 -9.40
CA LEU A 299 3.52 -9.32 -8.51
C LEU A 299 2.79 -8.24 -9.31
N ARG A 300 3.37 -7.80 -10.45
CA ARG A 300 2.74 -6.85 -11.37
C ARG A 300 1.40 -7.37 -11.84
N ASP A 301 1.35 -8.61 -12.31
CA ASP A 301 0.14 -9.21 -12.86
C ASP A 301 -0.95 -9.31 -11.78
N TYR A 302 -0.57 -9.67 -10.55
CA TYR A 302 -1.47 -9.65 -9.40
C TYR A 302 -2.01 -8.24 -9.11
N VAL A 303 -1.15 -7.24 -8.94
CA VAL A 303 -1.58 -5.86 -8.64
C VAL A 303 -2.43 -5.29 -9.78
N GLN A 304 -2.11 -5.62 -11.03
CA GLN A 304 -2.90 -5.23 -12.18
C GLN A 304 -4.30 -5.86 -12.16
N SER A 305 -4.41 -7.14 -11.75
CA SER A 305 -5.71 -7.79 -11.58
C SER A 305 -6.56 -7.13 -10.49
N LEU A 306 -5.95 -6.67 -9.39
CA LEU A 306 -6.66 -5.94 -8.33
C LEU A 306 -7.21 -4.60 -8.82
N VAL A 307 -6.38 -3.83 -9.53
CA VAL A 307 -6.78 -2.54 -10.10
C VAL A 307 -7.88 -2.73 -11.15
N ALA A 308 -7.80 -3.80 -11.94
CA ALA A 308 -8.85 -4.15 -12.91
C ALA A 308 -10.16 -4.56 -12.21
N ALA A 309 -10.10 -5.29 -11.11
CA ALA A 309 -11.28 -5.71 -10.34
C ALA A 309 -12.08 -4.51 -9.84
N VAL A 310 -11.42 -3.45 -9.37
CA VAL A 310 -12.10 -2.22 -8.96
C VAL A 310 -12.50 -1.32 -10.12
N ALA A 311 -11.89 -1.48 -11.29
CA ALA A 311 -12.22 -0.68 -12.48
C ALA A 311 -13.46 -1.18 -13.24
N ALA A 312 -13.82 -2.46 -13.09
CA ALA A 312 -14.92 -3.12 -13.79
C ALA A 312 -16.28 -3.07 -13.07
N ALA A 313 -16.30 -2.62 -11.80
CA ALA A 313 -17.53 -2.45 -11.01
C ALA A 313 -18.04 -1.01 -11.07
#